data_AF-A0AA50DX80-F1
#
_entry.id   AF-A0AA50DX80-F1
#
_cell.length_a   1.000
_cell.length_b   1.000
_cell.length_c   1.000
_cell.angle_alpha   90.00
_cell.angle_beta   90.00
_cell.angle_gamma   90.00
#
_symmetry.space_group_name_H-M   'P 1'
#
loop_
_entity.id
_entity.type
_entity.pdbx_description
1 polymer ?
#
loop_
_entity_poly.entity_id
_entity_poly.type
_entity_poly.pdbx_seq_one_letter_code
_entity_poly.pdbx_strand_id
1 'polypeptide(L)'
;MRTKLLLKFFRTKSPLQGFTLTENLVSLIVLSITLTAMLPAFMNFGLQNAKNRQLTGATSVANSVMNDLRSQSMTELDAQLGKTVLTNLPEQNGNKYQVDQYICTKSSTLNPDNPNGTCSTTVGENDFARQILIEVKAPIIPMKPSIVYKLFFLVSAPKFKQKNNRGVSLIELIVGVIIGGILIQLAYFAFSVNREMYLKDAAKNDTNQNLKTVFEIVGPTITQAGEGIGTDPNFPVISIQPFPTGSTNSEIVVRQLKIATRLRVCEDVTAGAQTEITVLRSTDDSTKTPEIPPAGCAPVDGNGDNYPDDLAQWKSYRESNGGNLRVYIYNGNGQGEFLNYASEAIYDAGGSAIAGTPTSGQVASAAIGVTGNLTNNYTAGGSTQLLILEERGYRLNGTTLQATIDGVSIDVIDNVGQFTVTATVIQNNTPSDCTRLLPQTSTFTCAPALTTTYNWSQINGINVTSRPGIGENTPGLSASNVSQINGKSQTQTFYPRNLINF
;
A
#
# COMPACT_ATOMS: atom_id res chain seq x y z
N MET A 1 -50.31 49.90 69.81
CA MET A 1 -51.44 49.25 69.09
C MET A 1 -51.07 47.80 68.84
N ARG A 2 -51.96 46.87 69.22
CA ARG A 2 -51.97 45.44 68.85
C ARG A 2 -52.00 45.30 67.31
N THR A 3 -51.43 44.27 66.69
CA THR A 3 -51.93 42.87 66.59
C THR A 3 -50.81 42.00 66.00
N LYS A 4 -50.29 40.96 66.68
CA LYS A 4 -50.79 39.56 66.78
C LYS A 4 -51.11 38.86 65.46
N LEU A 5 -50.60 37.63 65.37
CA LEU A 5 -50.99 36.47 64.56
C LEU A 5 -50.40 36.35 63.14
N LEU A 6 -49.33 35.56 63.03
CA LEU A 6 -49.32 34.31 62.25
C LEU A 6 -48.02 33.53 62.54
N LEU A 7 -47.91 33.03 63.77
CA LEU A 7 -46.87 32.09 64.17
C LEU A 7 -47.55 30.95 64.92
N LYS A 8 -47.96 29.92 64.17
CA LYS A 8 -48.19 28.52 64.61
C LYS A 8 -49.02 27.80 63.54
N PHE A 9 -48.32 27.19 62.59
CA PHE A 9 -48.67 25.83 62.19
C PHE A 9 -47.41 24.97 62.38
N PHE A 10 -47.52 24.10 63.37
CA PHE A 10 -46.75 22.89 63.64
C PHE A 10 -46.21 22.23 62.36
N ARG A 11 -45.06 21.55 62.32
CA ARG A 11 -44.48 20.64 63.31
C ARG A 11 -43.09 20.26 62.82
N THR A 12 -42.12 20.20 63.73
CA THR A 12 -40.81 19.59 63.53
C THR A 12 -40.94 18.15 62.97
N LYS A 13 -40.60 17.95 61.69
CA LYS A 13 -40.17 16.65 61.18
C LYS A 13 -38.64 16.66 61.13
N SER A 14 -38.06 15.80 61.97
CA SER A 14 -36.73 15.17 61.91
C SER A 14 -35.63 15.92 61.13
N PRO A 15 -34.62 16.48 61.81
CA PRO A 15 -33.39 16.85 61.16
C PRO A 15 -32.54 15.59 60.90
N LEU A 16 -31.71 15.65 59.85
CA LEU A 16 -30.53 14.81 59.64
C LEU A 16 -30.78 13.34 59.25
N GLN A 17 -31.02 13.10 57.95
CA GLN A 17 -30.42 11.94 57.29
C GLN A 17 -29.13 12.40 56.62
N GLY A 18 -28.06 12.45 57.40
CA GLY A 18 -26.70 12.56 56.89
C GLY A 18 -26.18 11.17 56.52
N PHE A 19 -25.25 11.11 55.55
CA PHE A 19 -24.66 9.88 55.06
C PHE A 19 -24.13 9.00 56.20
N THR A 20 -24.62 7.76 56.28
CA THR A 20 -24.25 6.78 57.30
C THR A 20 -22.91 6.11 56.97
N LEU A 21 -22.16 5.62 57.97
CA LEU A 21 -20.94 4.82 57.77
C LEU A 21 -21.15 3.68 56.76
N THR A 22 -22.37 3.13 56.75
CA THR A 22 -22.87 2.14 55.79
C THR A 22 -22.88 2.65 54.35
N GLU A 23 -23.27 3.89 54.07
CA GLU A 23 -23.26 4.45 52.70
C GLU A 23 -21.84 4.75 52.20
N ASN A 24 -20.91 5.11 53.09
CA ASN A 24 -19.49 5.22 52.75
C ASN A 24 -18.89 3.85 52.42
N LEU A 25 -19.25 2.82 53.19
CA LEU A 25 -18.84 1.44 52.91
C LEU A 25 -19.43 0.93 51.58
N VAL A 26 -20.70 1.22 51.32
CA VAL A 26 -21.38 0.85 50.07
C VAL A 26 -20.75 1.57 48.87
N SER A 27 -20.42 2.85 48.99
CA SER A 27 -19.73 3.60 47.92
C SER A 27 -18.34 3.04 47.63
N LEU A 28 -17.63 2.59 48.66
CA LEU A 28 -16.31 1.94 48.53
C LEU A 28 -16.40 0.55 47.90
N ILE A 29 -17.46 -0.20 48.24
CA ILE A 29 -17.78 -1.49 47.60
C ILE A 29 -18.17 -1.30 46.14
N VAL A 30 -19.02 -0.32 45.81
CA VAL A 30 -19.41 -0.01 44.42
C VAL A 30 -18.19 0.44 43.61
N LEU A 31 -17.31 1.27 44.17
CA LEU A 31 -16.05 1.66 43.53
C LEU A 31 -15.13 0.45 43.31
N SER A 32 -14.98 -0.42 44.32
CA SER A 32 -14.16 -1.62 44.21
C SER A 32 -14.72 -2.56 43.15
N ILE A 33 -16.04 -2.78 43.11
CA ILE A 33 -16.70 -3.62 42.10
C ILE A 33 -16.54 -3.02 40.71
N THR A 34 -16.74 -1.70 40.53
CA THR A 34 -16.58 -1.06 39.22
C THR A 34 -15.13 -1.10 38.73
N LEU A 35 -14.14 -0.87 39.59
CA LEU A 35 -12.72 -1.01 39.23
C LEU A 35 -12.37 -2.46 38.87
N THR A 36 -12.88 -3.42 39.66
CA THR A 36 -12.64 -4.85 39.46
C THR A 36 -13.33 -5.39 38.20
N ALA A 37 -14.47 -4.82 37.82
CA ALA A 37 -15.18 -5.18 36.58
C ALA A 37 -14.55 -4.55 35.33
N MET A 38 -14.00 -3.34 35.44
CA MET A 38 -13.40 -2.63 34.31
C MET A 38 -11.99 -3.12 33.97
N LEU A 39 -11.14 -3.43 34.97
CA LEU A 39 -9.75 -3.84 34.75
C LEU A 39 -9.60 -5.04 33.79
N PRO A 40 -10.36 -6.14 33.94
CA PRO A 40 -10.28 -7.30 33.06
C PRO A 40 -10.70 -6.97 31.63
N ALA A 41 -11.72 -6.14 31.44
CA ALA A 41 -12.17 -5.72 30.11
C ALA A 41 -11.08 -4.94 29.37
N PHE A 42 -10.37 -4.04 30.06
CA PHE A 42 -9.26 -3.29 29.47
C PHE A 42 -8.02 -4.14 29.19
N MET A 43 -7.66 -5.06 30.11
CA MET A 43 -6.58 -6.00 29.85
C MET A 43 -6.89 -6.88 28.64
N ASN A 44 -8.14 -7.35 28.50
CA ASN A 44 -8.56 -8.14 27.35
C ASN A 44 -8.48 -7.31 26.06
N PHE A 45 -8.88 -6.04 26.08
CA PHE A 45 -8.78 -5.13 24.93
C PHE A 45 -7.33 -4.85 24.53
N GLY A 46 -6.44 -4.55 25.48
CA GLY A 46 -5.01 -4.35 25.20
C GLY A 46 -4.35 -5.60 24.62
N LEU A 47 -4.77 -6.78 25.11
CA LEU A 47 -4.30 -8.07 24.61
C LEU A 47 -4.85 -8.39 23.21
N GLN A 48 -6.10 -8.03 22.91
CA GLN A 48 -6.68 -8.11 21.56
C GLN A 48 -5.97 -7.16 20.58
N ASN A 49 -5.72 -5.92 20.98
CA ASN A 49 -4.99 -4.95 20.16
C ASN A 49 -3.55 -5.40 19.89
N ALA A 50 -2.85 -5.92 20.91
CA ALA A 50 -1.52 -6.50 20.72
C ALA A 50 -1.54 -7.68 19.74
N LYS A 51 -2.52 -8.58 19.86
CA LYS A 51 -2.73 -9.68 18.91
C LYS A 51 -3.00 -9.19 17.49
N ASN A 52 -3.86 -8.18 17.31
CA ASN A 52 -4.16 -7.62 15.98
C ASN A 52 -2.91 -7.01 15.32
N ARG A 53 -2.05 -6.35 16.10
CA ARG A 53 -0.76 -5.83 15.59
C ARG A 53 0.18 -6.95 15.16
N GLN A 54 0.28 -7.99 16.00
CA GLN A 54 1.09 -9.16 15.67
C GLN A 54 0.59 -9.84 14.41
N LEU A 55 -0.73 -10.01 14.27
CA LEU A 55 -1.37 -10.57 13.09
C LEU A 55 -1.08 -9.73 11.86
N THR A 56 -1.20 -8.40 11.95
CA THR A 56 -0.91 -7.49 10.83
C THR A 56 0.54 -7.61 10.37
N GLY A 57 1.50 -7.59 11.31
CA GLY A 57 2.91 -7.79 10.99
C GLY A 57 3.20 -9.18 10.43
N ALA A 58 2.57 -10.23 11.00
CA ALA A 58 2.72 -11.60 10.51
C ALA A 58 2.16 -11.77 9.08
N THR A 59 1.02 -11.15 8.77
CA THR A 59 0.46 -11.13 7.40
C THR A 59 1.38 -10.40 6.43
N SER A 60 1.97 -9.27 6.83
CA SER A 60 2.95 -8.55 6.00
C SER A 60 4.17 -9.41 5.70
N VAL A 61 4.71 -10.11 6.71
CA VAL A 61 5.83 -11.04 6.53
C VAL A 61 5.43 -12.20 5.62
N ALA A 62 4.28 -12.83 5.87
CA ALA A 62 3.79 -13.94 5.06
C ALA A 62 3.63 -13.54 3.59
N ASN A 63 3.05 -12.37 3.33
CA ASN A 63 2.91 -11.84 1.97
C ASN A 63 4.27 -11.57 1.32
N SER A 64 5.24 -11.02 2.06
CA SER A 64 6.59 -10.78 1.55
C SER A 64 7.29 -12.08 1.16
N VAL A 65 7.22 -13.11 2.02
CA VAL A 65 7.83 -14.43 1.73
C VAL A 65 7.10 -15.12 0.57
N MET A 66 5.76 -15.08 0.55
CA MET A 66 4.98 -15.66 -0.55
C MET A 66 5.28 -14.98 -1.88
N ASN A 67 5.44 -13.66 -1.86
CA ASN A 67 5.79 -12.88 -3.05
C ASN A 67 7.20 -13.24 -3.54
N ASP A 68 8.18 -13.43 -2.64
CA ASP A 68 9.52 -13.90 -2.99
C ASP A 68 9.50 -15.26 -3.68
N LEU A 69 8.78 -16.21 -3.10
CA LEU A 69 8.63 -17.55 -3.68
C LEU A 69 7.95 -17.53 -5.06
N ARG A 70 7.08 -16.56 -5.32
CA ARG A 70 6.43 -16.41 -6.64
C ARG A 70 7.37 -15.89 -7.72
N SER A 71 8.45 -15.21 -7.35
CA SER A 71 9.46 -14.76 -8.32
C SER A 71 10.51 -15.82 -8.66
N GLN A 72 10.60 -16.88 -7.86
CA GLN A 72 11.60 -17.93 -8.05
C GLN A 72 11.20 -18.87 -9.18
N SER A 73 12.20 -19.30 -9.94
CA SER A 73 12.06 -20.34 -10.97
C SER A 73 11.78 -21.71 -10.33
N MET A 74 11.25 -22.65 -11.12
CA MET A 74 11.01 -24.01 -10.63
C MET A 74 12.28 -24.69 -10.11
N THR A 75 13.44 -24.42 -10.75
CA THR A 75 14.74 -24.95 -10.32
C THR A 75 15.17 -24.40 -8.96
N GLU A 76 14.91 -23.12 -8.69
CA GLU A 76 15.22 -22.49 -7.39
C GLU A 76 14.30 -22.99 -6.28
N LEU A 77 13.02 -23.22 -6.60
CA LEU A 77 12.06 -23.84 -5.68
C LEU A 77 12.45 -25.29 -5.37
N ASP A 78 12.94 -26.04 -6.36
CA ASP A 78 13.38 -27.43 -6.18
C ASP A 78 14.60 -27.56 -5.27
N ALA A 79 15.49 -26.56 -5.28
CA ALA A 79 16.61 -26.49 -4.35
C ALA A 79 16.18 -26.26 -2.89
N GLN A 80 14.93 -25.82 -2.66
CA GLN A 80 14.38 -25.47 -1.35
C GLN A 80 13.28 -26.44 -0.87
N LEU A 81 13.17 -27.62 -1.48
CA LEU A 81 12.17 -28.61 -1.10
C LEU A 81 12.31 -29.05 0.36
N GLY A 82 11.17 -29.22 1.02
CA GLY A 82 11.08 -29.53 2.44
C GLY A 82 10.95 -28.27 3.29
N LYS A 83 11.51 -28.32 4.50
CA LYS A 83 11.37 -27.24 5.49
C LYS A 83 12.59 -26.31 5.48
N THR A 84 12.34 -25.03 5.33
CA THR A 84 13.34 -23.96 5.49
C THR A 84 12.91 -23.02 6.60
N VAL A 85 13.85 -22.63 7.46
CA VAL A 85 13.58 -21.71 8.57
C VAL A 85 14.23 -20.36 8.27
N LEU A 86 13.40 -19.33 8.12
CA LEU A 86 13.82 -17.96 7.84
C LEU A 86 13.83 -17.15 9.14
N THR A 87 15.00 -16.67 9.55
CA THR A 87 15.21 -15.91 10.79
C THR A 87 15.68 -14.47 10.56
N ASN A 88 16.20 -14.15 9.38
CA ASN A 88 16.74 -12.83 9.03
C ASN A 88 15.72 -11.99 8.25
N LEU A 89 14.48 -11.94 8.74
CA LEU A 89 13.41 -11.18 8.10
C LEU A 89 13.41 -9.73 8.59
N PRO A 90 13.01 -8.76 7.74
CA PRO A 90 12.92 -7.36 8.13
C PRO A 90 11.94 -7.18 9.29
N GLU A 91 12.28 -6.25 10.19
CA GLU A 91 11.45 -5.92 11.35
C GLU A 91 10.14 -5.28 10.88
N GLN A 92 9.00 -5.84 11.30
CA GLN A 92 7.67 -5.31 10.97
C GLN A 92 7.00 -4.81 12.24
N ASN A 93 6.57 -3.54 12.24
CA ASN A 93 5.93 -2.90 13.39
C ASN A 93 6.73 -2.96 14.71
N GLY A 94 8.07 -3.02 14.62
CA GLY A 94 8.90 -3.11 15.82
C GLY A 94 9.23 -4.53 16.30
N ASN A 95 8.80 -5.57 15.58
CA ASN A 95 8.98 -6.97 15.97
C ASN A 95 9.77 -7.75 14.92
N LYS A 96 10.65 -8.65 15.37
CA LYS A 96 11.32 -9.65 14.53
C LYS A 96 10.49 -10.92 14.48
N TYR A 97 10.31 -11.45 13.27
CA TYR A 97 9.53 -12.66 13.02
C TYR A 97 10.43 -13.80 12.57
N GLN A 98 10.00 -15.02 12.86
CA GLN A 98 10.58 -16.25 12.31
C GLN A 98 9.52 -16.92 11.46
N VAL A 99 9.91 -17.43 10.30
CA VAL A 99 9.02 -18.14 9.38
C VAL A 99 9.55 -19.54 9.13
N ASP A 100 8.66 -20.52 9.26
CA ASP A 100 8.90 -21.88 8.77
C ASP A 100 8.21 -22.00 7.39
N GLN A 101 9.02 -22.15 6.35
CA GLN A 101 8.58 -22.34 4.97
C GLN A 101 8.62 -23.82 4.63
N TYR A 102 7.57 -24.31 3.97
CA TYR A 102 7.50 -25.67 3.47
C TYR A 102 7.17 -25.65 1.97
N ILE A 103 8.06 -26.23 1.15
CA ILE A 103 7.85 -26.40 -0.29
C ILE A 103 7.76 -27.89 -0.59
N CYS A 104 6.61 -28.32 -1.10
CA CYS A 104 6.34 -29.73 -1.37
C CYS A 104 6.01 -29.93 -2.86
N THR A 105 6.42 -31.07 -3.42
CA THR A 105 6.14 -31.44 -4.82
C THR A 105 4.70 -31.91 -5.03
N LYS A 106 4.02 -32.31 -3.95
CA LYS A 106 2.63 -32.81 -3.94
C LYS A 106 1.87 -32.22 -2.77
N SER A 107 0.54 -32.36 -2.81
CA SER A 107 -0.37 -31.99 -1.72
C SER A 107 0.11 -32.61 -0.40
N SER A 108 0.58 -31.74 0.48
CA SER A 108 0.99 -32.02 1.84
C SER A 108 -0.21 -32.20 2.76
N THR A 109 0.00 -32.99 3.81
CA THR A 109 -0.93 -33.10 4.95
C THR A 109 -0.52 -32.20 6.11
N LEU A 110 0.48 -31.34 5.89
CA LEU A 110 0.96 -30.36 6.86
C LEU A 110 -0.08 -29.27 7.03
N ASN A 111 -0.55 -29.11 8.26
CA ASN A 111 -1.36 -27.99 8.69
C ASN A 111 -1.01 -27.65 10.15
N PRO A 112 -1.48 -26.51 10.67
CA PRO A 112 -1.22 -26.11 12.07
C PRO A 112 -1.69 -27.14 13.09
N ASP A 113 -2.70 -27.95 12.75
CA ASP A 113 -3.30 -28.97 13.62
C ASP A 113 -2.59 -30.35 13.52
N ASN A 114 -1.69 -30.51 12.55
CA ASN A 114 -0.93 -31.71 12.26
C ASN A 114 0.51 -31.33 11.87
N PRO A 115 1.33 -30.91 12.85
CA PRO A 115 2.73 -30.52 12.62
C PRO A 115 3.62 -31.67 12.13
N ASN A 116 3.11 -32.92 12.20
CA ASN A 116 3.78 -34.13 11.71
C ASN A 116 3.30 -34.57 10.32
N GLY A 117 2.56 -33.71 9.61
CA GLY A 117 2.14 -33.99 8.24
C GLY A 117 3.34 -34.23 7.30
N THR A 118 3.09 -34.92 6.19
CA THR A 118 4.11 -35.25 5.21
C THR A 118 4.24 -34.14 4.16
N CYS A 119 5.47 -33.69 3.91
CA CYS A 119 5.85 -32.87 2.75
C CYS A 119 6.68 -33.75 1.80
N SER A 120 6.14 -34.05 0.62
CA SER A 120 6.91 -34.81 -0.37
C SER A 120 7.95 -33.89 -1.01
N THR A 121 9.20 -34.35 -1.05
CA THR A 121 10.35 -33.62 -1.63
C THR A 121 10.92 -34.32 -2.86
N THR A 122 10.27 -35.40 -3.32
CA THR A 122 10.70 -36.13 -4.52
C THR A 122 10.02 -35.52 -5.74
N VAL A 123 10.82 -35.07 -6.71
CA VAL A 123 10.34 -34.51 -7.98
C VAL A 123 10.07 -35.66 -8.96
N GLY A 124 8.80 -35.83 -9.37
CA GLY A 124 8.42 -36.74 -10.44
C GLY A 124 8.21 -36.04 -11.78
N GLU A 125 8.18 -36.80 -12.88
CA GLU A 125 8.01 -36.28 -14.26
C GLU A 125 6.70 -35.50 -14.49
N ASN A 126 5.72 -35.60 -13.61
CA ASN A 126 4.40 -34.96 -13.73
C ASN A 126 4.12 -33.90 -12.64
N ASP A 127 5.13 -33.51 -11.85
CA ASP A 127 4.95 -32.55 -10.77
C ASP A 127 5.20 -31.12 -11.30
N PHE A 128 4.20 -30.54 -11.98
CA PHE A 128 4.28 -29.20 -12.60
C PHE A 128 4.02 -28.03 -11.65
N ALA A 129 3.66 -28.31 -10.39
CA ALA A 129 3.34 -27.30 -9.38
C ALA A 129 4.05 -27.61 -8.07
N ARG A 130 4.24 -26.57 -7.24
CA ARG A 130 4.73 -26.70 -5.88
C ARG A 130 3.64 -26.23 -4.93
N GLN A 131 3.37 -27.01 -3.89
CA GLN A 131 2.55 -26.53 -2.79
C GLN A 131 3.47 -25.85 -1.78
N ILE A 132 3.11 -24.62 -1.43
CA ILE A 132 3.85 -23.80 -0.48
C ILE A 132 2.97 -23.59 0.76
N LEU A 133 3.52 -23.92 1.93
CA LEU A 133 2.94 -23.59 3.22
C LEU A 133 3.91 -22.68 3.97
N ILE A 134 3.39 -21.58 4.51
CA ILE A 134 4.16 -20.59 5.27
C ILE A 134 3.55 -20.51 6.67
N GLU A 135 4.34 -20.85 7.68
CA GLU A 135 3.97 -20.68 9.07
C GLU A 135 4.79 -19.55 9.68
N VAL A 136 4.12 -18.46 10.07
CA VAL A 136 4.77 -17.33 10.74
C VAL A 136 4.67 -17.54 12.26
N LYS A 137 5.83 -17.71 12.91
CA LYS A 137 5.89 -17.84 14.37
C LYS A 137 5.67 -16.48 15.02
N ALA A 138 4.87 -16.47 16.07
CA ALA A 138 4.65 -15.26 16.87
C ALA A 138 5.99 -14.76 17.45
N PRO A 139 6.25 -13.44 17.43
CA PRO A 139 7.46 -12.87 18.01
C PRO A 139 7.49 -13.16 19.51
N ILE A 140 8.66 -13.56 20.03
CA ILE A 140 8.88 -13.74 21.47
C ILE A 140 8.79 -12.36 22.11
N ILE A 141 7.65 -12.04 22.72
CA ILE A 141 7.52 -10.83 23.51
C ILE A 141 8.24 -11.10 24.84
N PRO A 142 9.21 -10.26 25.27
CA PRO A 142 9.47 -10.14 26.68
C PRO A 142 8.21 -9.51 27.29
N MET A 143 7.24 -10.32 27.68
CA MET A 143 6.23 -9.88 28.63
C MET A 143 7.00 -9.44 29.87
N LYS A 144 7.26 -8.13 29.99
CA LYS A 144 7.69 -7.55 31.26
C LYS A 144 6.61 -8.00 32.26
N PRO A 145 6.98 -8.77 33.29
CA PRO A 145 6.01 -9.52 34.08
C PRO A 145 4.95 -8.54 34.56
N SER A 146 3.71 -8.81 34.15
CA SER A 146 2.54 -8.14 34.67
C SER A 146 2.67 -8.17 36.18
N ILE A 147 2.83 -6.99 36.79
CA ILE A 147 2.74 -6.87 38.24
C ILE A 147 1.31 -7.24 38.57
N VAL A 148 1.11 -8.52 38.89
CA VAL A 148 -0.15 -9.03 39.43
C VAL A 148 -0.28 -8.36 40.79
N TYR A 149 -1.02 -7.27 40.85
CA TYR A 149 -1.54 -6.76 42.11
C TYR A 149 -2.52 -7.80 42.64
N LYS A 150 -2.01 -8.78 43.40
CA LYS A 150 -2.81 -9.58 44.31
C LYS A 150 -3.31 -8.63 45.39
N LEU A 151 -4.46 -8.01 45.16
CA LEU A 151 -5.18 -7.30 46.20
C LEU A 151 -5.70 -8.34 47.19
N PHE A 152 -4.93 -8.59 48.24
CA PHE A 152 -5.40 -9.33 49.40
C PHE A 152 -6.41 -8.45 50.14
N PHE A 153 -7.69 -8.62 49.85
CA PHE A 153 -8.75 -8.15 50.74
C PHE A 153 -8.79 -9.08 51.96
N LEU A 154 -7.95 -8.80 52.95
CA LEU A 154 -8.19 -9.25 54.32
C LEU A 154 -9.36 -8.43 54.88
N VAL A 155 -10.59 -8.84 54.54
CA VAL A 155 -11.77 -8.42 55.29
C VAL A 155 -11.75 -9.20 56.61
N SER A 156 -10.90 -8.78 57.54
CA SER A 156 -11.21 -9.03 58.94
C SER A 156 -12.44 -8.16 59.23
N ALA A 157 -13.60 -8.77 59.43
CA ALA A 157 -14.76 -8.06 59.95
C ALA A 157 -14.55 -7.88 61.46
N PRO A 158 -14.12 -6.70 61.96
CA PRO A 158 -14.25 -6.44 63.38
C PRO A 158 -15.74 -6.51 63.72
N LYS A 159 -16.10 -7.38 64.68
CA LYS A 159 -17.43 -7.40 65.30
C LYS A 159 -17.64 -6.07 66.03
N PHE A 160 -17.99 -5.00 65.30
CA PHE A 160 -18.42 -3.75 65.91
C PHE A 160 -19.81 -3.94 66.50
N LYS A 161 -19.88 -3.97 67.83
CA LYS A 161 -21.14 -3.76 68.55
C LYS A 161 -21.66 -2.37 68.19
N GLN A 162 -22.73 -2.30 67.41
CA GLN A 162 -23.48 -1.07 67.19
C GLN A 162 -24.05 -0.59 68.53
N LYS A 163 -23.50 0.52 69.03
CA LYS A 163 -24.17 1.36 70.04
C LYS A 163 -24.82 2.52 69.29
N ASN A 164 -26.12 2.42 69.04
CA ASN A 164 -26.91 3.50 68.48
C ASN A 164 -26.99 4.69 69.46
N ASN A 165 -27.04 5.89 68.88
CA ASN A 165 -27.32 7.21 69.46
C ASN A 165 -26.15 8.00 70.06
N ARG A 166 -25.10 8.26 69.27
CA ARG A 166 -24.31 9.49 69.41
C ARG A 166 -24.15 10.15 68.05
N GLY A 167 -24.38 11.47 68.00
CA GLY A 167 -24.19 12.27 66.78
C GLY A 167 -22.74 12.18 66.30
N VAL A 168 -22.56 12.28 64.99
CA VAL A 168 -21.27 12.19 64.30
C VAL A 168 -20.28 13.17 64.93
N SER A 169 -19.10 12.67 65.32
CA SER A 169 -18.03 13.54 65.79
C SER A 169 -17.37 14.22 64.59
N LEU A 170 -16.90 15.47 64.76
CA LEU A 170 -16.18 16.21 63.71
C LEU A 170 -15.02 15.39 63.11
N ILE A 171 -14.38 14.56 63.93
CA ILE A 171 -13.29 13.66 63.56
C ILE A 171 -13.72 12.56 62.58
N GLU A 172 -14.90 11.96 62.76
CA GLU A 172 -15.41 10.95 61.82
C GLU A 172 -15.73 11.56 60.44
N LEU A 173 -16.24 12.80 60.42
CA LEU A 173 -16.48 13.53 59.19
C LEU A 173 -15.17 13.82 58.45
N ILE A 174 -14.16 14.31 59.16
CA ILE A 174 -12.83 14.62 58.58
C ILE A 174 -12.16 13.35 58.04
N VAL A 175 -12.16 12.26 58.82
CA VAL A 175 -11.58 10.98 58.37
C VAL A 175 -12.32 10.42 57.16
N GLY A 176 -13.66 10.49 57.14
CA GLY A 176 -14.47 10.06 56.00
C GLY A 176 -14.18 10.85 54.71
N VAL A 177 -14.04 12.17 54.81
CA VAL A 177 -13.69 13.03 53.66
C VAL A 177 -12.28 12.74 53.16
N ILE A 178 -11.31 12.51 54.05
CA ILE A 178 -9.93 12.16 53.66
C ILE A 178 -9.91 10.83 52.90
N ILE A 179 -10.55 9.79 53.44
CA ILE A 179 -10.60 8.47 52.80
C ILE A 179 -11.36 8.55 51.47
N GLY A 180 -12.49 9.26 51.43
CA GLY A 180 -13.25 9.49 50.19
C GLY A 180 -12.43 10.22 49.13
N GLY A 181 -11.68 11.26 49.53
CA GLY A 181 -10.79 11.99 48.63
C GLY A 181 -9.66 11.12 48.05
N ILE A 182 -9.03 10.29 48.87
CA ILE A 182 -7.99 9.35 48.42
C ILE A 182 -8.56 8.36 47.39
N LEU A 183 -9.77 7.86 47.62
CA LEU A 183 -10.41 6.89 46.72
C LEU A 183 -10.80 7.53 45.38
N ILE A 184 -11.36 8.74 45.41
CA ILE A 184 -11.68 9.49 44.19
C ILE A 184 -10.39 9.78 43.40
N GLN A 185 -9.31 10.16 44.07
CA GLN A 185 -8.03 10.43 43.43
C GLN A 185 -7.44 9.17 42.77
N LEU A 186 -7.49 8.02 43.45
CA LEU A 186 -7.04 6.74 42.89
C LEU A 186 -7.89 6.29 41.70
N ALA A 187 -9.20 6.43 41.80
CA ALA A 187 -10.13 6.10 40.72
C ALA A 187 -9.92 7.01 39.50
N TYR A 188 -9.70 8.31 39.72
CA TYR A 188 -9.38 9.26 38.66
C TYR A 188 -8.04 8.92 37.99
N PHE A 189 -7.00 8.61 38.77
CA PHE A 189 -5.71 8.20 38.23
C PHE A 189 -5.83 6.93 37.38
N ALA A 190 -6.52 5.90 37.90
CA ALA A 190 -6.77 4.67 37.15
C ALA A 190 -7.54 4.94 35.85
N PHE A 191 -8.61 5.73 35.90
CA PHE A 191 -9.38 6.09 34.71
C PHE A 191 -8.54 6.87 33.69
N SER A 192 -7.74 7.84 34.14
CA SER A 192 -6.89 8.65 33.28
C SER A 192 -5.86 7.79 32.54
N VAL A 193 -5.16 6.92 33.28
CA VAL A 193 -4.16 6.00 32.72
C VAL A 193 -4.82 5.02 31.74
N ASN A 194 -5.99 4.48 32.08
CA ASN A 194 -6.72 3.56 31.21
C ASN A 194 -7.16 4.24 29.91
N ARG A 195 -7.67 5.49 29.99
CA ARG A 195 -8.05 6.27 28.82
C ARG A 195 -6.86 6.54 27.92
N GLU A 196 -5.71 6.91 28.49
CA GLU A 196 -4.49 7.16 27.71
C GLU A 196 -4.02 5.88 27.00
N MET A 197 -3.99 4.74 27.70
CA MET A 197 -3.64 3.45 27.08
C MET A 197 -4.59 3.08 25.94
N TYR A 198 -5.90 3.27 26.14
CA TYR A 198 -6.90 3.01 25.12
C TYR A 198 -6.69 3.86 23.86
N LEU A 199 -6.53 5.18 24.03
CA LEU A 199 -6.33 6.09 22.90
C LEU A 199 -5.02 5.82 22.17
N LYS A 200 -3.94 5.51 22.91
CA LYS A 200 -2.67 5.06 22.34
C LYS A 200 -2.85 3.79 21.52
N ASP A 201 -3.63 2.84 22.01
CA ASP A 201 -3.79 1.57 21.33
C ASP A 201 -4.68 1.66 20.08
N ALA A 202 -5.76 2.44 20.15
CA ALA A 202 -6.61 2.78 19.02
C ALA A 202 -5.80 3.47 17.91
N ALA A 203 -5.07 4.54 18.24
CA ALA A 203 -4.27 5.28 17.27
C ALA A 203 -3.23 4.39 16.56
N LYS A 204 -2.57 3.50 17.30
CA LYS A 204 -1.64 2.52 16.72
C LYS A 204 -2.33 1.49 15.82
N ASN A 205 -3.55 1.08 16.15
CA ASN A 205 -4.31 0.15 15.32
C ASN A 205 -4.72 0.82 14.00
N ASP A 206 -5.29 2.01 14.07
CA ASP A 206 -5.71 2.79 12.89
C ASP A 206 -4.51 3.09 11.99
N THR A 207 -3.40 3.50 12.60
CA THR A 207 -2.13 3.70 11.90
C THR A 207 -1.66 2.44 11.16
N ASN A 208 -1.70 1.27 11.82
CA ASN A 208 -1.29 0.02 11.20
C ASN A 208 -2.22 -0.40 10.06
N GLN A 209 -3.53 -0.12 10.18
CA GLN A 209 -4.49 -0.34 9.10
C GLN A 209 -4.17 0.56 7.91
N ASN A 210 -3.94 1.86 8.13
CA ASN A 210 -3.56 2.80 7.07
C ASN A 210 -2.27 2.35 6.35
N LEU A 211 -1.23 1.93 7.10
CA LEU A 211 0.00 1.40 6.50
C LEU A 211 -0.25 0.14 5.66
N LYS A 212 -1.11 -0.77 6.13
CA LYS A 212 -1.49 -1.96 5.37
C LYS A 212 -2.20 -1.58 4.07
N THR A 213 -3.11 -0.60 4.13
CA THR A 213 -3.84 -0.12 2.96
C THR A 213 -2.91 0.48 1.91
N VAL A 214 -1.79 1.13 2.32
CA VAL A 214 -0.77 1.61 1.35
C VAL A 214 -0.30 0.46 0.47
N PHE A 215 0.02 -0.68 1.07
CA PHE A 215 0.49 -1.85 0.35
C PHE A 215 -0.60 -2.53 -0.49
N GLU A 216 -1.84 -2.54 -0.01
CA GLU A 216 -2.98 -3.10 -0.75
C GLU A 216 -3.35 -2.24 -1.98
N ILE A 217 -3.08 -0.93 -1.95
CA ILE A 217 -3.30 -0.03 -3.09
C ILE A 217 -2.14 -0.07 -4.09
N VAL A 218 -0.90 0.03 -3.60
CA VAL A 218 0.29 0.16 -4.47
C VAL A 218 0.73 -1.20 -5.02
N GLY A 219 0.62 -2.25 -4.19
CA GLY A 219 1.12 -3.60 -4.49
C GLY A 219 0.58 -4.20 -5.78
N PRO A 220 -0.77 -4.26 -5.99
CA PRO A 220 -1.34 -4.82 -7.22
C PRO A 220 -0.87 -4.14 -8.49
N THR A 221 -0.67 -2.82 -8.46
CA THR A 221 -0.17 -2.06 -9.60
C THR A 221 1.28 -2.43 -9.91
N ILE A 222 2.14 -2.58 -8.88
CA ILE A 222 3.53 -3.03 -9.08
C ILE A 222 3.57 -4.47 -9.61
N THR A 223 2.74 -5.37 -9.09
CA THR A 223 2.75 -6.77 -9.52
C THR A 223 2.14 -6.99 -10.90
N GLN A 224 1.39 -6.03 -11.43
CA GLN A 224 0.90 -6.02 -12.82
C GLN A 224 1.80 -5.19 -13.75
N ALA A 225 2.85 -4.55 -13.23
CA ALA A 225 3.80 -3.79 -14.03
C ALA A 225 4.38 -4.67 -15.15
N GLY A 226 4.33 -4.16 -16.38
CA GLY A 226 4.89 -4.83 -17.57
C GLY A 226 3.86 -5.66 -18.34
N GLU A 227 2.62 -5.77 -17.85
CA GLU A 227 1.56 -6.50 -18.56
C GLU A 227 1.33 -5.93 -19.97
N GLY A 228 1.36 -6.81 -20.97
CA GLY A 228 1.14 -6.48 -22.38
C GLY A 228 2.32 -5.80 -23.10
N ILE A 229 3.35 -5.35 -22.38
CA ILE A 229 4.48 -4.60 -22.98
C ILE A 229 5.40 -5.52 -23.81
N GLY A 230 5.35 -6.84 -23.59
CA GLY A 230 6.13 -7.83 -24.34
C GLY A 230 7.53 -8.01 -23.76
N THR A 231 8.46 -8.54 -24.57
CA THR A 231 9.83 -8.86 -24.14
C THR A 231 10.82 -7.71 -24.33
N ASP A 232 10.36 -6.48 -24.57
CA ASP A 232 11.27 -5.34 -24.77
C ASP A 232 12.01 -4.99 -23.47
N PRO A 233 13.33 -5.25 -23.40
CA PRO A 233 14.12 -5.00 -22.20
C PRO A 233 14.27 -3.52 -21.85
N ASN A 234 14.15 -2.64 -22.84
CA ASN A 234 14.45 -1.23 -22.70
C ASN A 234 13.21 -0.41 -22.32
N PHE A 235 12.01 -0.99 -22.41
CA PHE A 235 10.79 -0.24 -22.17
C PHE A 235 10.74 0.27 -20.71
N PRO A 236 10.46 1.57 -20.48
CA PRO A 236 10.47 2.16 -19.14
C PRO A 236 9.20 1.83 -18.35
N VAL A 237 8.99 0.55 -17.99
CA VAL A 237 7.78 0.08 -17.31
C VAL A 237 7.61 0.72 -15.93
N ILE A 238 8.67 0.77 -15.13
CA ILE A 238 8.69 1.43 -13.83
C ILE A 238 9.67 2.59 -13.86
N SER A 239 9.24 3.71 -13.29
CA SER A 239 10.11 4.82 -12.94
C SER A 239 9.97 5.17 -11.46
N ILE A 240 11.11 5.37 -10.79
CA ILE A 240 11.17 5.73 -9.38
C ILE A 240 12.01 7.00 -9.25
N GLN A 241 11.52 7.99 -8.51
CA GLN A 241 12.28 9.20 -8.23
C GLN A 241 11.93 9.78 -6.87
N PRO A 242 12.85 10.55 -6.25
CA PRO A 242 12.51 11.35 -5.07
C PRO A 242 11.39 12.35 -5.34
N PHE A 243 10.39 12.40 -4.46
CA PHE A 243 9.28 13.35 -4.54
C PHE A 243 8.91 13.93 -3.16
N PRO A 244 8.90 15.27 -3.00
CA PRO A 244 9.45 16.27 -3.92
C PRO A 244 10.95 16.06 -4.18
N THR A 245 11.50 16.71 -5.20
CA THR A 245 12.92 16.54 -5.55
C THR A 245 13.84 16.79 -4.35
N GLY A 246 14.76 15.86 -4.08
CA GLY A 246 15.67 15.91 -2.93
C GLY A 246 15.09 15.37 -1.61
N SER A 247 13.83 14.92 -1.60
CA SER A 247 13.19 14.27 -0.47
C SER A 247 13.64 12.81 -0.28
N THR A 248 13.42 12.26 0.90
CA THR A 248 13.50 10.81 1.17
C THR A 248 12.25 10.05 0.73
N ASN A 249 11.16 10.77 0.46
CA ASN A 249 9.95 10.19 -0.10
C ASN A 249 10.12 9.96 -1.61
N SER A 250 9.41 8.99 -2.14
CA SER A 250 9.49 8.57 -3.53
C SER A 250 8.16 8.81 -4.25
N GLU A 251 8.26 9.01 -5.56
CA GLU A 251 7.20 8.79 -6.52
C GLU A 251 7.56 7.55 -7.32
N ILE A 252 6.63 6.59 -7.38
CA ILE A 252 6.71 5.46 -8.30
C ILE A 252 5.65 5.63 -9.37
N VAL A 253 6.04 5.49 -10.64
CA VAL A 253 5.11 5.46 -11.77
C VAL A 253 5.26 4.11 -12.47
N VAL A 254 4.13 3.45 -12.70
CA VAL A 254 4.02 2.17 -13.39
C VAL A 254 3.25 2.38 -14.69
N ARG A 255 3.74 1.77 -15.78
CA ARG A 255 3.14 1.82 -17.11
C ARG A 255 2.56 0.46 -17.48
N GLN A 256 1.34 0.46 -17.99
CA GLN A 256 0.65 -0.72 -18.49
C GLN A 256 0.09 -0.46 -19.88
N LEU A 257 0.17 -1.46 -20.77
CA LEU A 257 -0.42 -1.36 -22.10
C LEU A 257 -1.95 -1.55 -22.03
N LYS A 258 -2.72 -0.64 -22.64
CA LYS A 258 -4.19 -0.72 -22.68
C LYS A 258 -4.74 -1.59 -23.81
N ILE A 259 -4.06 -1.59 -24.96
CA ILE A 259 -4.39 -2.41 -26.12
C ILE A 259 -3.11 -3.04 -26.67
N ALA A 260 -3.17 -4.32 -27.06
CA ALA A 260 -1.99 -5.03 -27.55
C ALA A 260 -1.40 -4.44 -28.85
N THR A 261 -2.25 -3.78 -29.63
CA THR A 261 -1.94 -3.24 -30.96
C THR A 261 -1.09 -1.98 -30.86
N ARG A 262 0.02 -1.98 -31.59
CA ARG A 262 1.00 -0.90 -31.60
C ARG A 262 1.07 -0.32 -33.00
N LEU A 263 1.07 0.99 -33.12
CA LEU A 263 1.30 1.65 -34.41
C LEU A 263 2.79 1.94 -34.58
N ARG A 264 3.33 1.71 -35.78
CA ARG A 264 4.70 2.09 -36.11
C ARG A 264 4.78 3.56 -36.46
N VAL A 265 5.95 4.16 -36.27
CA VAL A 265 6.23 5.49 -36.81
C VAL A 265 6.91 5.31 -38.16
N CYS A 266 6.26 5.81 -39.20
CA CYS A 266 6.62 5.52 -40.60
C CYS A 266 7.30 6.70 -41.32
N GLU A 267 7.38 7.85 -40.65
CA GLU A 267 8.17 9.01 -41.06
C GLU A 267 8.88 9.60 -39.84
N ASP A 268 10.05 10.20 -40.04
CA ASP A 268 10.83 10.80 -38.95
C ASP A 268 10.01 11.91 -38.27
N VAL A 269 9.91 11.83 -36.95
CA VAL A 269 9.24 12.84 -36.13
C VAL A 269 10.31 13.70 -35.49
N THR A 270 10.30 14.99 -35.78
CA THR A 270 11.25 15.95 -35.21
C THR A 270 10.75 16.50 -33.88
N ALA A 271 11.67 16.88 -32.99
CA ALA A 271 11.34 17.56 -31.74
C ALA A 271 10.58 18.87 -32.03
N GLY A 272 9.65 19.22 -31.14
CA GLY A 272 8.76 20.36 -31.32
C GLY A 272 7.28 19.98 -31.29
N ALA A 273 6.43 20.96 -31.62
CA ALA A 273 4.99 20.79 -31.64
C ALA A 273 4.57 19.85 -32.76
N GLN A 274 3.80 18.82 -32.42
CA GLN A 274 3.27 17.86 -33.37
C GLN A 274 1.79 18.11 -33.63
N THR A 275 1.39 17.95 -34.89
CA THR A 275 -0.01 17.97 -35.33
C THR A 275 -0.46 16.62 -35.88
N GLU A 276 0.48 15.85 -36.43
CA GLU A 276 0.21 14.59 -37.09
C GLU A 276 1.45 13.69 -37.06
N ILE A 277 1.27 12.38 -36.92
CA ILE A 277 2.33 11.38 -37.03
C ILE A 277 1.90 10.32 -38.03
N THR A 278 2.71 10.11 -39.07
CA THR A 278 2.50 9.08 -40.09
C THR A 278 2.75 7.69 -39.50
N VAL A 279 1.72 6.83 -39.56
CA VAL A 279 1.71 5.50 -38.94
C VAL A 279 1.59 4.34 -39.94
N LEU A 280 1.26 4.64 -41.18
CA LEU A 280 1.19 3.68 -42.27
C LEU A 280 1.70 4.30 -43.56
N ARG A 281 2.33 3.47 -44.38
CA ARG A 281 2.85 3.84 -45.69
C ARG A 281 2.95 2.62 -46.61
N SER A 282 2.39 2.75 -47.81
CA SER A 282 2.42 1.76 -48.89
C SER A 282 3.72 1.87 -49.69
N THR A 283 4.08 0.77 -50.36
CA THR A 283 5.16 0.72 -51.37
C THR A 283 4.86 1.55 -52.60
N ASP A 284 3.57 1.82 -52.86
CA ASP A 284 3.13 2.49 -54.08
C ASP A 284 3.06 4.02 -53.93
N ASP A 285 3.43 4.54 -52.75
CA ASP A 285 3.54 5.98 -52.51
C ASP A 285 4.85 6.52 -53.13
N SER A 286 4.78 6.80 -54.43
CA SER A 286 5.85 7.38 -55.23
C SER A 286 6.27 8.80 -54.81
N THR A 287 5.51 9.45 -53.93
CA THR A 287 5.80 10.83 -53.49
C THR A 287 6.77 10.92 -52.32
N LYS A 288 7.15 9.77 -51.74
CA LYS A 288 7.94 9.70 -50.50
C LYS A 288 9.21 8.86 -50.68
N THR A 289 10.30 9.26 -50.02
CA THR A 289 11.61 8.58 -50.04
C THR A 289 12.03 8.13 -48.63
N PRO A 290 12.58 6.91 -48.43
CA PRO A 290 12.87 5.87 -49.41
C PRO A 290 11.60 5.16 -49.92
N GLU A 291 11.63 4.57 -51.12
CA GLU A 291 10.49 3.93 -51.81
C GLU A 291 9.94 2.69 -51.08
N ILE A 292 10.79 2.01 -50.31
CA ILE A 292 10.38 0.86 -49.48
C ILE A 292 9.98 1.40 -48.10
N PRO A 293 8.71 1.21 -47.66
CA PRO A 293 8.28 1.64 -46.34
C PRO A 293 9.05 0.85 -45.26
N PRO A 294 9.32 1.45 -44.09
CA PRO A 294 9.97 0.74 -43.01
C PRO A 294 9.17 -0.52 -42.58
N ALA A 295 9.85 -1.52 -42.04
CA ALA A 295 9.21 -2.77 -41.63
C ALA A 295 8.05 -2.51 -40.65
N GLY A 296 6.87 -3.06 -40.95
CA GLY A 296 5.65 -2.88 -40.16
C GLY A 296 4.87 -1.59 -40.45
N CYS A 297 5.22 -0.84 -41.49
CA CYS A 297 4.48 0.34 -41.95
C CYS A 297 3.49 0.05 -43.08
N ALA A 298 3.57 -1.10 -43.73
CA ALA A 298 2.66 -1.44 -44.82
C ALA A 298 1.21 -1.55 -44.30
N PRO A 299 0.20 -1.06 -45.03
CA PRO A 299 -1.20 -1.25 -44.67
C PRO A 299 -1.53 -2.75 -44.54
N VAL A 300 -2.20 -3.12 -43.46
CA VAL A 300 -2.73 -4.48 -43.24
C VAL A 300 -4.24 -4.39 -43.20
N ASP A 301 -4.91 -5.12 -44.09
CA ASP A 301 -6.36 -5.31 -44.12
C ASP A 301 -6.65 -6.80 -44.26
N GLY A 302 -6.92 -7.45 -43.13
CA GLY A 302 -7.27 -8.86 -43.05
C GLY A 302 -8.77 -9.13 -43.19
N ASN A 303 -9.61 -8.11 -43.10
CA ASN A 303 -11.07 -8.25 -43.06
C ASN A 303 -11.74 -7.89 -44.41
N GLY A 304 -11.02 -7.21 -45.31
CA GLY A 304 -11.45 -6.87 -46.66
C GLY A 304 -12.29 -5.59 -46.78
N ASP A 305 -12.35 -4.75 -45.74
CA ASP A 305 -13.07 -3.47 -45.74
C ASP A 305 -12.26 -2.32 -46.39
N ASN A 306 -11.04 -2.60 -46.84
CA ASN A 306 -10.07 -1.68 -47.44
C ASN A 306 -9.55 -0.61 -46.47
N TYR A 307 -9.82 -0.75 -45.17
CA TYR A 307 -9.33 0.12 -44.12
C TYR A 307 -8.24 -0.60 -43.29
N PRO A 308 -7.16 0.09 -42.87
CA PRO A 308 -6.13 -0.58 -42.09
C PRO A 308 -6.62 -1.05 -40.71
N ASP A 309 -6.50 -2.35 -40.43
CA ASP A 309 -7.04 -3.01 -39.22
C ASP A 309 -6.46 -2.43 -37.92
N ASP A 310 -5.13 -2.22 -37.86
CA ASP A 310 -4.47 -1.68 -36.67
C ASP A 310 -4.96 -0.25 -36.35
N LEU A 311 -5.18 0.55 -37.39
CA LEU A 311 -5.73 1.90 -37.25
C LEU A 311 -7.22 1.87 -36.89
N ALA A 312 -7.99 0.91 -37.40
CA ALA A 312 -9.40 0.73 -37.05
C ALA A 312 -9.57 0.36 -35.57
N GLN A 313 -8.68 -0.48 -35.03
CA GLN A 313 -8.68 -0.85 -33.63
C GLN A 313 -8.35 0.35 -32.73
N TRP A 314 -7.35 1.15 -33.11
CA TRP A 314 -7.01 2.38 -32.41
C TRP A 314 -8.15 3.41 -32.42
N LYS A 315 -8.77 3.61 -33.59
CA LYS A 315 -9.95 4.47 -33.74
C LYS A 315 -11.11 4.02 -32.86
N SER A 316 -11.44 2.72 -32.89
CA SER A 316 -12.52 2.14 -32.08
C SER A 316 -12.25 2.30 -30.58
N TYR A 317 -10.99 2.11 -30.16
CA TYR A 317 -10.59 2.32 -28.77
C TYR A 317 -10.69 3.80 -28.36
N ARG A 318 -10.27 4.73 -29.22
CA ARG A 318 -10.40 6.18 -28.99
C ARG A 318 -11.86 6.60 -28.85
N GLU A 319 -12.71 6.19 -29.78
CA GLU A 319 -14.14 6.56 -29.79
C GLU A 319 -14.89 6.01 -28.58
N SER A 320 -14.57 4.79 -28.14
CA SER A 320 -15.16 4.20 -26.92
C SER A 320 -14.68 4.85 -25.62
N ASN A 321 -13.57 5.59 -25.64
CA ASN A 321 -12.98 6.25 -24.47
C ASN A 321 -13.04 7.79 -24.54
N GLY A 322 -14.09 8.33 -25.15
CA GLY A 322 -14.38 9.78 -25.11
C GLY A 322 -13.74 10.60 -26.24
N GLY A 323 -13.16 9.95 -27.24
CA GLY A 323 -12.72 10.59 -28.49
C GLY A 323 -11.32 11.22 -28.45
N ASN A 324 -10.72 11.38 -27.27
CA ASN A 324 -9.35 11.85 -27.08
C ASN A 324 -8.61 10.90 -26.14
N LEU A 325 -7.39 10.52 -26.50
CA LEU A 325 -6.57 9.60 -25.73
C LEU A 325 -5.15 10.12 -25.57
N ARG A 326 -4.49 9.67 -24.52
CA ARG A 326 -3.06 9.88 -24.34
C ARG A 326 -2.31 8.74 -25.04
N VAL A 327 -1.39 9.09 -25.93
CA VAL A 327 -0.52 8.14 -26.65
C VAL A 327 0.93 8.36 -26.26
N TYR A 328 1.69 7.29 -26.15
CA TYR A 328 3.11 7.30 -25.86
C TYR A 328 3.91 6.96 -27.11
N ILE A 329 4.77 7.89 -27.56
CA ILE A 329 5.76 7.62 -28.60
C ILE A 329 7.04 7.10 -27.94
N TYR A 330 7.54 5.97 -28.42
CA TYR A 330 8.66 5.24 -27.84
C TYR A 330 9.68 4.90 -28.93
N ASN A 331 10.98 5.12 -28.67
CA ASN A 331 12.02 4.96 -29.68
C ASN A 331 12.70 3.57 -29.72
N GLY A 332 12.33 2.64 -28.83
CA GLY A 332 12.97 1.32 -28.72
C GLY A 332 14.23 1.28 -27.83
N ASN A 333 14.71 2.43 -27.37
CA ASN A 333 15.94 2.59 -26.59
C ASN A 333 15.67 3.17 -25.18
N GLY A 334 14.46 2.97 -24.66
CA GLY A 334 14.07 3.44 -23.32
C GLY A 334 13.51 4.85 -23.25
N GLN A 335 13.63 5.66 -24.31
CA GLN A 335 13.11 7.03 -24.33
C GLN A 335 11.71 7.06 -24.93
N GLY A 336 10.85 7.89 -24.35
CA GLY A 336 9.53 8.14 -24.91
C GLY A 336 8.82 9.28 -24.22
N GLU A 337 7.82 9.81 -24.91
CA GLU A 337 7.10 11.02 -24.53
C GLU A 337 5.62 10.83 -24.84
N PHE A 338 4.78 11.62 -24.17
CA PHE A 338 3.34 11.55 -24.36
C PHE A 338 2.82 12.66 -25.26
N LEU A 339 1.84 12.30 -26.08
CA LEU A 339 1.07 13.19 -26.93
C LEU A 339 -0.42 12.93 -26.68
N ASN A 340 -1.27 13.87 -27.07
CA ASN A 340 -2.72 13.70 -27.06
C ASN A 340 -3.17 13.35 -28.48
N TYR A 341 -3.76 12.17 -28.65
CA TYR A 341 -4.28 11.62 -29.90
C TYR A 341 -5.79 11.86 -29.98
N ALA A 342 -6.24 12.46 -31.09
CA ALA A 342 -7.62 12.94 -31.25
C ALA A 342 -8.31 12.48 -32.53
N SER A 343 -7.56 12.09 -33.57
CA SER A 343 -8.14 11.76 -34.87
C SER A 343 -7.22 10.87 -35.71
N GLU A 344 -7.76 10.29 -36.78
CA GLU A 344 -7.04 9.52 -37.78
C GLU A 344 -7.34 10.09 -39.17
N ALA A 345 -6.35 10.05 -40.05
CA ALA A 345 -6.50 10.39 -41.47
C ALA A 345 -5.87 9.31 -42.33
N ILE A 346 -6.49 9.04 -43.48
CA ILE A 346 -5.99 8.15 -44.53
C ILE A 346 -5.82 8.96 -45.81
N TYR A 347 -4.77 8.66 -46.57
CA TYR A 347 -4.36 9.42 -47.75
C TYR A 347 -4.18 8.49 -48.94
N ASP A 348 -4.51 8.99 -50.13
CA ASP A 348 -4.23 8.31 -51.39
C ASP A 348 -2.77 8.49 -51.84
N ALA A 349 -2.39 7.84 -52.95
CA ALA A 349 -1.02 7.91 -53.48
C ALA A 349 -0.63 9.32 -53.97
N GLY A 350 -1.60 10.23 -54.14
CA GLY A 350 -1.36 11.64 -54.44
C GLY A 350 -1.23 12.51 -53.19
N GLY A 351 -1.29 11.93 -51.99
CA GLY A 351 -1.26 12.64 -50.71
C GLY A 351 -2.57 13.36 -50.37
N SER A 352 -3.66 13.09 -51.09
CA SER A 352 -4.97 13.69 -50.79
C SER A 352 -5.71 12.88 -49.73
N ALA A 353 -6.30 13.56 -48.75
CA ALA A 353 -7.08 12.90 -47.71
C ALA A 353 -8.31 12.21 -48.31
N ILE A 354 -8.50 10.93 -47.98
CA ILE A 354 -9.64 10.14 -48.43
C ILE A 354 -10.81 10.40 -47.47
N ALA A 355 -11.93 10.92 -48.01
CA ALA A 355 -13.15 11.11 -47.26
C ALA A 355 -14.08 9.89 -47.41
N GLY A 356 -14.47 9.28 -46.28
CA GLY A 356 -15.41 8.14 -46.27
C GLY A 356 -14.71 6.78 -46.33
N THR A 357 -15.41 5.76 -46.84
CA THR A 357 -14.89 4.39 -46.95
C THR A 357 -13.95 4.27 -48.16
N PRO A 358 -12.69 3.85 -47.96
CA PRO A 358 -11.73 3.69 -49.05
C PRO A 358 -12.12 2.55 -50.00
N THR A 359 -11.74 2.66 -51.27
CA THR A 359 -11.80 1.55 -52.24
C THR A 359 -10.51 0.72 -52.19
N SER A 360 -10.55 -0.49 -52.75
CA SER A 360 -9.39 -1.40 -52.79
C SER A 360 -8.15 -0.74 -53.39
N GLY A 361 -7.03 -0.81 -52.66
CA GLY A 361 -5.75 -0.23 -53.05
C GLY A 361 -5.66 1.30 -52.97
N GLN A 362 -6.70 1.99 -52.47
CA GLN A 362 -6.71 3.45 -52.44
C GLN A 362 -5.82 4.03 -51.32
N VAL A 363 -5.72 3.36 -50.17
CA VAL A 363 -4.96 3.85 -49.01
C VAL A 363 -3.47 3.67 -49.24
N ALA A 364 -2.77 4.79 -49.48
CA ALA A 364 -1.31 4.80 -49.64
C ALA A 364 -0.58 5.17 -48.35
N SER A 365 -1.16 6.01 -47.50
CA SER A 365 -0.60 6.30 -46.17
C SER A 365 -1.71 6.61 -45.17
N ALA A 366 -1.37 6.56 -43.89
CA ALA A 366 -2.25 6.96 -42.82
C ALA A 366 -1.48 7.62 -41.69
N ALA A 367 -2.16 8.49 -40.97
CA ALA A 367 -1.58 9.22 -39.87
C ALA A 367 -2.58 9.41 -38.73
N ILE A 368 -2.03 9.64 -37.54
CA ILE A 368 -2.81 10.01 -36.36
C ILE A 368 -2.63 11.51 -36.09
N GLY A 369 -3.73 12.21 -35.90
CA GLY A 369 -3.76 13.59 -35.43
C GLY A 369 -3.43 13.64 -33.95
N VAL A 370 -2.37 14.38 -33.63
CA VAL A 370 -1.84 14.49 -32.27
C VAL A 370 -1.64 15.96 -31.88
N THR A 371 -1.64 16.23 -30.59
CA THR A 371 -1.22 17.53 -30.03
C THR A 371 -0.27 17.31 -28.86
N GLY A 372 0.81 18.07 -28.83
CA GLY A 372 1.83 17.98 -27.79
C GLY A 372 3.17 18.48 -28.31
N ASN A 373 4.14 18.61 -27.41
CA ASN A 373 5.48 19.06 -27.73
C ASN A 373 6.48 17.96 -27.39
N LEU A 374 7.25 17.50 -28.37
CA LEU A 374 8.30 16.51 -28.16
C LEU A 374 9.63 17.19 -27.89
N THR A 375 10.37 16.68 -26.94
CA THR A 375 11.73 17.10 -26.63
C THR A 375 12.74 16.38 -27.52
N ASN A 376 12.44 15.14 -27.90
CA ASN A 376 13.33 14.27 -28.67
C ASN A 376 12.87 14.10 -30.12
N ASN A 377 13.83 13.75 -30.99
CA ASN A 377 13.53 13.26 -32.32
C ASN A 377 13.28 11.74 -32.26
N TYR A 378 12.40 11.25 -33.14
CA TYR A 378 12.08 9.84 -33.28
C TYR A 378 12.23 9.43 -34.73
N THR A 379 13.15 8.51 -35.00
CA THR A 379 13.41 8.02 -36.36
C THR A 379 12.35 7.02 -36.79
N ALA A 380 11.91 7.09 -38.04
CA ALA A 380 11.01 6.11 -38.64
C ALA A 380 11.63 4.71 -38.60
N GLY A 381 10.81 3.69 -38.38
CA GLY A 381 11.25 2.30 -38.45
C GLY A 381 10.77 1.38 -37.34
N GLY A 382 11.28 0.14 -37.38
CA GLY A 382 10.75 -0.98 -36.60
C GLY A 382 10.98 -0.91 -35.09
N SER A 383 11.79 0.02 -34.56
CA SER A 383 11.96 0.22 -33.12
C SER A 383 11.02 1.30 -32.57
N THR A 384 10.69 2.31 -33.38
CA THR A 384 9.85 3.44 -32.98
C THR A 384 8.38 3.10 -33.13
N GLN A 385 7.62 3.29 -32.06
CA GLN A 385 6.24 2.83 -31.97
C GLN A 385 5.43 3.79 -31.11
N LEU A 386 4.13 3.84 -31.41
CA LEU A 386 3.12 4.51 -30.63
C LEU A 386 2.34 3.46 -29.85
N LEU A 387 2.11 3.72 -28.57
CA LEU A 387 1.43 2.83 -27.64
C LEU A 387 0.37 3.59 -26.86
N ILE A 388 -0.76 2.95 -26.57
CA ILE A 388 -1.75 3.48 -25.64
C ILE A 388 -1.49 2.85 -24.27
N LEU A 389 -1.08 3.69 -23.32
CA LEU A 389 -0.66 3.27 -22.00
C LEU A 389 -1.56 3.87 -20.93
N GLU A 390 -1.70 3.15 -19.82
CA GLU A 390 -2.07 3.73 -18.53
C GLU A 390 -0.80 4.05 -17.75
N GLU A 391 -0.71 5.26 -17.20
CA GLU A 391 0.27 5.58 -16.17
C GLU A 391 -0.40 5.68 -14.81
N ARG A 392 0.06 4.83 -13.88
CA ARG A 392 -0.31 4.91 -12.46
C ARG A 392 0.88 5.34 -11.62
N GLY A 393 0.80 6.54 -11.08
CA GLY A 393 1.75 7.13 -10.15
C GLY A 393 1.27 7.03 -8.70
N TYR A 394 2.19 6.85 -7.76
CA TYR A 394 1.92 6.98 -6.32
C TYR A 394 2.99 7.85 -5.68
N ARG A 395 2.56 8.84 -4.91
CA ARG A 395 3.44 9.79 -4.21
C ARG A 395 2.78 10.35 -2.97
N LEU A 396 3.59 10.92 -2.08
CA LEU A 396 3.09 11.60 -0.89
C LEU A 396 2.93 13.10 -1.16
N ASN A 397 1.76 13.64 -0.83
CA ASN A 397 1.50 15.08 -0.78
C ASN A 397 1.16 15.47 0.66
N GLY A 398 2.10 16.12 1.36
CA GLY A 398 1.98 16.34 2.81
C GLY A 398 1.96 15.01 3.57
N THR A 399 0.84 14.69 4.20
CA THR A 399 0.61 13.41 4.92
C THR A 399 -0.35 12.47 4.20
N THR A 400 -0.71 12.78 2.96
CA THR A 400 -1.71 12.06 2.19
C THR A 400 -1.04 11.37 1.01
N LEU A 401 -1.20 10.05 0.93
CA LEU A 401 -0.81 9.29 -0.26
C LEU A 401 -1.78 9.64 -1.39
N GLN A 402 -1.23 10.01 -2.53
CA GLN A 402 -1.98 10.31 -3.75
C GLN A 402 -1.69 9.25 -4.80
N ALA A 403 -2.74 8.79 -5.48
CA ALA A 403 -2.65 8.04 -6.72
C ALA A 403 -2.83 9.02 -7.88
N THR A 404 -1.96 8.95 -8.90
CA THR A 404 -2.10 9.72 -10.13
C THR A 404 -2.37 8.76 -11.28
N ILE A 405 -3.51 8.89 -11.94
CA ILE A 405 -3.88 8.04 -13.08
C ILE A 405 -3.95 8.95 -14.30
N ASP A 406 -3.09 8.71 -15.28
CA ASP A 406 -3.00 9.48 -16.53
C ASP A 406 -2.93 11.01 -16.32
N GLY A 407 -2.21 11.42 -15.27
CA GLY A 407 -2.01 12.82 -14.91
C GLY A 407 -3.04 13.41 -13.94
N VAL A 408 -4.11 12.68 -13.61
CA VAL A 408 -5.13 13.10 -12.63
C VAL A 408 -4.79 12.53 -11.26
N SER A 409 -4.58 13.39 -10.27
CA SER A 409 -4.27 12.98 -8.89
C SER A 409 -5.53 12.85 -8.02
N ILE A 410 -5.58 11.80 -7.21
CA ILE A 410 -6.67 11.45 -6.28
C ILE A 410 -6.05 11.09 -4.93
N ASP A 411 -6.59 11.63 -3.84
CA ASP A 411 -6.19 11.28 -2.48
C ASP A 411 -6.71 9.88 -2.12
N VAL A 412 -5.83 8.99 -1.65
CA VAL A 412 -6.18 7.61 -1.33
C VAL A 412 -6.11 7.29 0.17
N ILE A 413 -5.09 7.77 0.89
CA ILE A 413 -4.88 7.44 2.30
C ILE A 413 -4.24 8.62 3.04
N ASP A 414 -4.80 8.98 4.20
CA ASP A 414 -4.22 10.00 5.09
C ASP A 414 -3.31 9.41 6.18
N ASN A 415 -2.59 10.30 6.85
CA ASN A 415 -1.69 10.01 7.98
C ASN A 415 -0.50 9.10 7.59
N VAL A 416 -0.02 9.22 6.36
CA VAL A 416 1.23 8.63 5.89
C VAL A 416 2.33 9.68 6.01
N GLY A 417 3.32 9.45 6.87
CA GLY A 417 4.40 10.40 7.13
C GLY A 417 5.62 10.19 6.24
N GLN A 418 5.82 8.96 5.76
CA GLN A 418 6.88 8.63 4.82
C GLN A 418 6.38 7.58 3.84
N PHE A 419 6.74 7.73 2.57
CA PHE A 419 6.53 6.75 1.52
C PHE A 419 7.80 6.69 0.67
N THR A 420 8.55 5.61 0.80
CA THR A 420 9.83 5.40 0.11
C THR A 420 9.75 4.13 -0.72
N VAL A 421 10.27 4.19 -1.94
CA VAL A 421 10.31 3.06 -2.86
C VAL A 421 11.74 2.84 -3.31
N THR A 422 12.20 1.59 -3.21
CA THR A 422 13.52 1.17 -3.65
C THR A 422 13.39 -0.05 -4.54
N ALA A 423 13.98 -0.01 -5.74
CA ALA A 423 14.07 -1.17 -6.61
C ALA A 423 15.38 -1.92 -6.35
N THR A 424 15.32 -3.23 -6.13
CA THR A 424 16.51 -4.08 -6.13
C THR A 424 16.75 -4.59 -7.54
N VAL A 425 17.86 -4.19 -8.14
CA VAL A 425 18.29 -4.57 -9.50
C VAL A 425 19.45 -5.55 -9.39
N ILE A 426 19.40 -6.67 -10.11
CA ILE A 426 20.49 -7.67 -10.12
C ILE A 426 21.24 -7.58 -11.45
N GLN A 427 22.54 -7.31 -11.38
CA GLN A 427 23.45 -7.37 -12.52
C GLN A 427 24.65 -8.25 -12.16
N ASN A 428 24.98 -9.23 -13.01
CA ASN A 428 26.10 -10.15 -12.78
C ASN A 428 26.09 -10.76 -11.37
N ASN A 429 24.91 -11.21 -10.90
CA ASN A 429 24.66 -11.73 -9.55
C ASN A 429 24.93 -10.77 -8.39
N THR A 430 25.07 -9.47 -8.67
CA THR A 430 25.25 -8.43 -7.65
C THR A 430 23.96 -7.62 -7.51
N PRO A 431 23.30 -7.65 -6.34
CA PRO A 431 22.12 -6.82 -6.08
C PRO A 431 22.54 -5.36 -5.85
N SER A 432 21.78 -4.43 -6.43
CA SER A 432 21.94 -2.99 -6.29
C SER A 432 20.60 -2.37 -5.91
N ASP A 433 20.57 -1.62 -4.81
CA ASP A 433 19.35 -0.95 -4.34
C ASP A 433 19.26 0.46 -4.94
N CYS A 434 18.28 0.64 -5.82
CA CYS A 434 18.03 1.86 -6.58
C CYS A 434 16.89 2.68 -5.98
N THR A 435 17.21 3.87 -5.47
CA THR A 435 16.23 4.86 -4.94
C THR A 435 15.79 5.86 -6.02
N ARG A 436 16.55 5.93 -7.12
CA ARG A 436 16.16 6.62 -8.34
C ARG A 436 16.41 5.71 -9.52
N LEU A 437 15.36 5.51 -10.31
CA LEU A 437 15.37 4.67 -11.49
C LEU A 437 14.57 5.35 -12.59
N LEU A 438 15.24 6.09 -13.47
CA LEU A 438 14.63 6.81 -14.59
C LEU A 438 15.24 6.33 -15.91
N PRO A 439 14.71 5.25 -16.51
CA PRO A 439 15.28 4.67 -17.74
C PRO A 439 15.24 5.65 -18.92
N GLN A 440 14.17 6.46 -19.02
CA GLN A 440 13.98 7.47 -20.06
C GLN A 440 15.11 8.51 -20.15
N THR A 441 15.74 8.83 -19.01
CA THR A 441 16.84 9.82 -18.94
C THR A 441 18.16 9.16 -18.55
N SER A 442 18.23 7.82 -18.55
CA SER A 442 19.39 7.05 -18.08
C SER A 442 19.94 7.54 -16.73
N THR A 443 19.04 7.99 -15.84
CA THR A 443 19.40 8.59 -14.55
C THR A 443 19.09 7.62 -13.42
N PHE A 444 20.14 7.08 -12.80
CA PHE A 444 20.04 6.05 -11.78
C PHE A 444 20.78 6.46 -10.50
N THR A 445 20.22 6.13 -9.35
CA THR A 445 20.88 6.30 -8.04
C THR A 445 20.75 4.99 -7.30
N CYS A 446 21.79 4.15 -7.44
CA CYS A 446 21.83 2.79 -6.89
C CYS A 446 23.07 2.58 -6.01
N ALA A 447 22.94 1.73 -5.01
CA ALA A 447 24.04 1.28 -4.17
C ALA A 447 24.10 -0.26 -4.12
N PRO A 448 25.20 -0.88 -4.58
CA PRO A 448 26.27 -0.31 -5.42
C PRO A 448 25.76 0.28 -6.73
N ALA A 449 26.59 1.06 -7.43
CA ALA A 449 26.24 1.61 -8.73
C ALA A 449 26.08 0.50 -9.78
N LEU A 450 25.17 0.69 -10.73
CA LEU A 450 24.95 -0.25 -11.83
C LEU A 450 26.21 -0.30 -12.72
N THR A 451 26.57 -1.51 -13.14
CA THR A 451 27.77 -1.78 -13.94
C THR A 451 27.52 -1.70 -15.44
N THR A 452 26.28 -1.94 -15.85
CA THR A 452 25.83 -1.91 -17.25
C THR A 452 24.54 -1.12 -17.38
N THR A 453 24.13 -0.84 -18.62
CA THR A 453 22.84 -0.21 -18.91
C THR A 453 21.71 -1.00 -18.26
N TYR A 454 20.85 -0.27 -17.56
CA TYR A 454 19.68 -0.82 -16.90
C TYR A 454 18.73 -1.48 -17.91
N ASN A 455 18.15 -2.62 -17.53
CA ASN A 455 17.12 -3.32 -18.27
C ASN A 455 15.98 -3.69 -17.32
N TRP A 456 14.74 -3.55 -17.80
CA TRP A 456 13.53 -3.89 -17.06
C TRP A 456 13.56 -5.29 -16.43
N SER A 457 14.07 -6.29 -17.17
CA SER A 457 14.17 -7.68 -16.68
C SER A 457 15.15 -7.85 -15.51
N GLN A 458 16.02 -6.88 -15.24
CA GLN A 458 16.99 -6.93 -14.14
C GLN A 458 16.38 -6.53 -12.78
N ILE A 459 15.17 -5.97 -12.74
CA ILE A 459 14.50 -5.72 -11.46
C ILE A 459 14.16 -7.07 -10.81
N ASN A 460 14.75 -7.35 -9.66
CA ASN A 460 14.37 -8.52 -8.89
C ASN A 460 13.14 -8.24 -8.03
N GLY A 461 13.03 -7.04 -7.47
CA GLY A 461 11.90 -6.67 -6.63
C GLY A 461 11.83 -5.18 -6.34
N ILE A 462 10.66 -4.73 -5.89
CA ILE A 462 10.38 -3.37 -5.49
C ILE A 462 10.00 -3.37 -4.00
N ASN A 463 10.83 -2.76 -3.18
CA ASN A 463 10.58 -2.56 -1.77
C ASN A 463 9.82 -1.25 -1.56
N VAL A 464 8.63 -1.33 -1.00
CA VAL A 464 7.85 -0.16 -0.57
C VAL A 464 7.92 -0.08 0.94
N THR A 465 8.41 1.04 1.45
CA THR A 465 8.49 1.35 2.88
C THR A 465 7.57 2.52 3.20
N SER A 466 6.74 2.35 4.23
CA SER A 466 5.81 3.39 4.69
C SER A 466 5.97 3.63 6.19
N ARG A 467 5.82 4.90 6.60
CA ARG A 467 5.78 5.30 8.02
C ARG A 467 4.53 6.11 8.34
N PRO A 468 4.02 6.03 9.58
CA PRO A 468 2.93 6.87 10.04
C PRO A 468 3.31 8.35 10.06
N GLY A 469 2.33 9.20 9.81
CA GLY A 469 2.45 10.65 9.87
C GLY A 469 1.32 11.26 10.70
N ILE A 470 1.11 10.77 11.92
CA ILE A 470 0.09 11.35 12.81
C ILE A 470 0.59 12.66 13.41
N GLY A 471 -0.31 13.65 13.51
CA GLY A 471 0.02 15.00 13.97
C GLY A 471 0.35 15.06 15.47
N GLU A 472 1.21 16.01 15.85
CA GLU A 472 1.65 16.21 17.24
C GLU A 472 0.51 16.57 18.21
N ASN A 473 -0.58 17.15 17.68
CA ASN A 473 -1.76 17.55 18.43
C ASN A 473 -2.90 16.52 18.37
N THR A 474 -2.61 15.25 18.05
CA THR A 474 -3.64 14.21 17.97
C THR A 474 -4.35 14.09 19.33
N PRO A 475 -5.68 14.30 19.41
CA PRO A 475 -6.40 14.39 20.68
C PRO A 475 -6.20 13.16 21.57
N GLY A 476 -5.73 13.40 22.80
CA GLY A 476 -5.57 12.36 23.80
C GLY A 476 -4.33 11.46 23.65
N LEU A 477 -3.39 11.84 22.79
CA LEU A 477 -2.03 11.31 22.78
C LEU A 477 -1.04 12.34 23.32
N SER A 478 -0.07 11.88 24.10
CA SER A 478 1.09 12.70 24.44
C SER A 478 2.06 12.80 23.25
N ALA A 479 2.87 13.86 23.19
CA ALA A 479 3.90 14.03 22.16
C ALA A 479 4.87 12.82 22.09
N SER A 480 5.18 12.22 23.25
CA SER A 480 5.99 10.99 23.31
C SER A 480 5.28 9.81 22.64
N ASN A 481 3.97 9.65 22.84
CA ASN A 481 3.20 8.60 22.18
C ASN A 481 3.18 8.80 20.66
N VAL A 482 3.01 10.04 20.20
CA VAL A 482 3.05 10.38 18.76
C VAL A 482 4.41 10.04 18.15
N SER A 483 5.50 10.48 18.78
CA SER A 483 6.86 10.18 18.34
C SER A 483 7.14 8.67 18.27
N GLN A 484 6.67 7.90 19.26
CA GLN A 484 6.80 6.44 19.25
C GLN A 484 6.04 5.76 18.10
N ILE A 485 4.90 6.30 17.69
CA ILE A 485 4.09 5.77 16.59
C ILE A 485 4.76 6.12 15.25
N ASN A 486 5.09 7.39 15.03
CA ASN A 486 5.75 7.87 13.80
C ASN A 486 7.16 7.29 13.61
N GLY A 487 7.81 6.84 14.69
CA GLY A 487 9.10 6.13 14.62
C GLY A 487 9.02 4.69 14.14
N LYS A 488 7.82 4.14 13.86
CA LYS A 488 7.65 2.79 13.30
C LYS A 488 7.54 2.84 11.77
N SER A 489 7.95 1.75 11.14
CA SER A 489 7.84 1.56 9.69
C SER A 489 7.34 0.16 9.37
N GLN A 490 6.71 0.03 8.21
CA GLN A 490 6.45 -1.26 7.56
C GLN A 490 7.11 -1.24 6.18
N THR A 491 7.60 -2.40 5.75
CA THR A 491 8.18 -2.59 4.42
C THR A 491 7.62 -3.84 3.79
N GLN A 492 7.18 -3.76 2.55
CA GLN A 492 6.76 -4.91 1.77
C GLN A 492 7.46 -4.94 0.40
N THR A 493 7.90 -6.14 0.01
CA THR A 493 8.49 -6.39 -1.31
C THR A 493 7.44 -6.89 -2.30
N PHE A 494 7.46 -6.31 -3.49
CA PHE A 494 6.60 -6.67 -4.62
C PHE A 494 7.44 -7.05 -5.82
N TYR A 495 6.97 -8.02 -6.60
CA TYR A 495 7.71 -8.58 -7.73
C TYR A 495 6.91 -8.28 -9.00
N PRO A 496 7.45 -7.48 -9.92
CA PRO A 496 6.76 -7.14 -11.16
C PRO A 496 6.77 -8.33 -12.14
N ARG A 497 5.95 -8.26 -13.20
CA ARG A 497 5.91 -9.27 -14.28
C ARG A 497 6.99 -9.03 -15.34
N ASN A 498 8.21 -8.81 -14.90
CA ASN A 498 9.34 -8.52 -15.77
C ASN A 498 10.12 -9.79 -16.21
N LEU A 499 9.89 -10.91 -15.52
CA LEU A 499 10.55 -12.19 -15.76
C LEU A 499 9.58 -13.30 -16.23
N ILE A 500 8.27 -13.02 -16.32
CA ILE A 500 7.29 -14.02 -16.78
C ILE A 500 7.29 -14.06 -18.31
N ASN A 501 8.33 -14.70 -18.85
CA ASN A 501 8.39 -15.44 -20.10
C ASN A 501 9.61 -16.36 -20.04
N PHE A 502 9.56 -17.36 -19.16
CA PHE A 502 10.25 -18.63 -19.33
C PHE A 502 9.30 -19.77 -18.98
#